data_AF-A0A6V8E369-F1
#
_entry.id   AF-A0A6V8E369-F1
#
_cell.length_a   1.000
_cell.length_b   1.000
_cell.length_c   1.000
_cell.angle_alpha   90.00
_cell.angle_beta   90.00
_cell.angle_gamma   90.00
#
_symmetry.space_group_name_H-M   'P 1'
#
loop_
_entity.id
_entity.type
_entity.pdbx_description
1 polymer ?
#
loop_
_entity_poly.entity_id
_entity_poly.type
_entity_poly.pdbx_seq_one_letter_code
_entity_poly.pdbx_strand_id
1 'polypeptide(L)'
;MPSLRKHGQSEADELSNLLGDWADLGGGGIDLSGMEEEKEEGPSVLPYLKGVIDPEARNGILTSLQEAQTAASNLTETTRRIVDQGLFQLMQRARYDEANGGHFGLNLDAYVHFTSPIRRYPDLMTHRQLKAFIHGRDWVHDMAETAKLAAHCSEQGFAAKRMEWELVANAYHVHLLHGGRLGEEGPSQDGAVTSYNARVTGLREPWIFLDLADDGAVSGRMHLRQLGGKRRLVVDEHGLEVTVAEPDHNGEHPTVLRLGQRFPCRLRGLDLWSGSLDLAPL
;
A
#
# COMPACT_ATOMS: atom_id res chain seq x y z
N MET A 1 18.47 21.12 -3.72
CA MET A 1 19.03 21.78 -4.92
C MET A 1 19.64 23.10 -4.49
N PRO A 2 20.78 23.53 -5.07
CA PRO A 2 21.29 24.87 -4.80
C PRO A 2 20.29 25.91 -5.32
N SER A 3 19.96 26.91 -4.50
CA SER A 3 19.03 28.00 -4.88
C SER A 3 19.68 28.86 -5.96
N LEU A 4 18.96 29.17 -7.04
CA LEU A 4 19.42 30.04 -8.13
C LEU A 4 18.96 31.48 -7.93
N ARG A 5 18.53 31.84 -6.72
CA ARG A 5 18.00 33.16 -6.37
C ARG A 5 18.99 34.27 -6.68
N LYS A 6 18.53 35.25 -7.47
CA LYS A 6 19.18 36.56 -7.57
C LYS A 6 18.82 37.38 -6.33
N HIS A 7 19.68 38.31 -5.93
CA HIS A 7 19.47 39.12 -4.73
C HIS A 7 18.15 39.92 -4.83
N GLY A 8 17.22 39.68 -3.90
CA GLY A 8 15.90 40.33 -3.87
C GLY A 8 14.75 39.55 -4.55
N GLN A 9 15.01 38.38 -5.12
CA GLN A 9 13.98 37.55 -5.78
C GLN A 9 13.16 36.75 -4.76
N SER A 10 11.83 36.76 -4.89
CA SER A 10 10.94 35.95 -4.04
C SER A 10 10.95 34.47 -4.45
N GLU A 11 10.47 33.58 -3.57
CA GLU A 11 10.34 32.15 -3.89
C GLU A 11 9.35 31.89 -5.03
N ALA A 12 8.28 32.69 -5.08
CA ALA A 12 7.29 32.63 -6.16
C ALA A 12 7.90 33.02 -7.51
N ASP A 13 8.75 34.05 -7.55
CA ASP A 13 9.44 34.47 -8.77
C ASP A 13 10.48 33.45 -9.23
N GLU A 14 11.18 32.78 -8.31
CA GLU A 14 12.09 31.68 -8.64
C GLU A 14 11.34 30.52 -9.27
N LEU A 15 10.21 30.11 -8.68
CA LEU A 15 9.37 29.04 -9.20
C LEU A 15 8.74 29.40 -10.55
N SER A 16 8.25 30.63 -10.71
CA SER A 16 7.69 31.13 -11.97
C SER A 16 8.71 31.06 -13.10
N ASN A 17 9.95 31.48 -12.83
CA ASN A 17 11.03 31.42 -13.82
C ASN A 17 11.40 29.96 -14.16
N LEU A 18 11.53 29.09 -13.16
CA LEU A 18 11.81 27.66 -13.40
C LEU A 18 10.71 26.98 -14.21
N LEU A 19 9.44 27.30 -13.92
CA LEU A 19 8.30 26.78 -14.66
C LEU A 19 8.24 27.35 -16.08
N GLY A 20 8.57 28.64 -16.26
CA GLY A 20 8.63 29.28 -17.58
C GLY A 20 9.73 28.68 -18.47
N ASP A 21 10.91 28.44 -17.90
CA ASP A 21 12.01 27.76 -18.58
C ASP A 21 11.63 26.32 -18.95
N TRP A 22 11.02 25.57 -18.02
CA TRP A 22 10.51 24.22 -18.29
C TRP A 22 9.41 24.18 -19.37
N ALA A 23 8.58 25.23 -19.43
CA ALA A 23 7.51 25.39 -20.41
C ALA A 23 7.99 25.95 -21.77
N ASP A 24 9.29 26.18 -21.95
CA ASP A 24 9.90 26.71 -23.18
C ASP A 24 9.41 28.13 -23.53
N LEU A 25 9.15 28.99 -22.54
CA LEU A 25 8.69 30.38 -22.74
C LEU A 25 9.79 31.38 -23.18
N GLY A 26 11.02 30.91 -23.41
CA GLY A 26 12.08 31.74 -23.98
C GLY A 26 12.61 32.84 -23.05
N GLY A 27 12.59 32.61 -21.73
CA GLY A 27 13.19 33.50 -20.72
C GLY A 27 12.23 34.54 -20.10
N GLY A 28 10.94 34.46 -20.40
CA GLY A 28 9.89 35.17 -19.67
C GLY A 28 9.32 34.31 -18.54
N GLY A 29 9.20 34.88 -17.34
CA GLY A 29 8.46 34.27 -16.24
C GLY A 29 6.98 34.12 -16.58
N ILE A 30 6.30 33.18 -15.91
CA ILE A 30 4.84 33.04 -16.02
C ILE A 30 4.21 34.24 -15.31
N ASP A 31 3.25 34.88 -15.98
CA ASP A 31 2.43 35.92 -15.35
C ASP A 31 1.49 35.28 -14.32
N LEU A 32 1.83 35.45 -13.04
CA LEU A 32 1.05 34.95 -11.91
C LEU A 32 0.10 36.01 -11.34
N SER A 33 0.00 37.20 -11.95
CA SER A 33 -0.81 38.30 -11.42
C SER A 33 -2.32 37.97 -11.36
N GLY A 34 -2.81 37.08 -12.22
CA GLY A 34 -4.18 36.56 -12.19
C GLY A 34 -4.40 35.34 -11.28
N MET A 35 -3.36 34.89 -10.56
CA MET A 35 -3.43 33.82 -9.55
C MET A 35 -3.43 34.36 -8.12
N GLU A 36 -3.47 35.68 -7.94
CA GLU A 36 -3.80 36.25 -6.62
C GLU A 36 -5.14 35.65 -6.20
N GLU A 37 -5.16 35.04 -5.01
CA GLU A 37 -6.39 34.58 -4.38
C GLU A 37 -7.38 35.74 -4.42
N GLU A 38 -8.36 35.71 -5.33
CA GLU A 38 -9.57 36.48 -5.14
C GLU A 38 -10.09 35.99 -3.79
N LYS A 39 -9.85 36.80 -2.76
CA LYS A 39 -10.55 36.72 -1.49
C LYS A 39 -12.00 37.06 -1.82
N GLU A 40 -12.70 36.14 -2.47
CA GLU A 40 -14.15 36.15 -2.47
C GLU A 40 -14.54 36.07 -1.00
N GLU A 41 -15.00 37.19 -0.46
CA GLU A 41 -15.58 37.27 0.88
C GLU A 41 -16.84 36.39 0.91
N GLY A 42 -16.67 35.12 1.28
CA GLY A 42 -17.74 34.14 1.48
C GLY A 42 -17.20 32.73 1.78
N PRO A 43 -17.99 31.82 2.35
CA PRO A 43 -17.59 30.42 2.57
C PRO A 43 -17.66 29.62 1.25
N SER A 44 -17.05 30.15 0.19
CA SER A 44 -17.06 29.60 -1.16
C SER A 44 -15.84 28.70 -1.34
N VAL A 45 -16.03 27.39 -1.26
CA VAL A 45 -14.96 26.41 -1.56
C VAL A 45 -14.54 26.58 -3.02
N LEU A 46 -13.24 26.72 -3.26
CA LEU A 46 -12.67 26.86 -4.60
C LEU A 46 -13.20 25.77 -5.53
N PRO A 47 -13.52 26.06 -6.81
CA PRO A 47 -14.16 25.11 -7.71
C PRO A 47 -13.46 23.74 -7.82
N TYR A 48 -12.13 23.72 -7.81
CA TYR A 48 -11.32 22.49 -7.89
C TYR A 48 -11.24 21.70 -6.58
N LEU A 49 -11.70 22.27 -5.46
CA LEU A 49 -11.76 21.63 -4.14
C LEU A 49 -13.16 21.07 -3.82
N LYS A 50 -14.17 21.33 -4.65
CA LYS A 50 -15.56 20.90 -4.40
C LYS A 50 -15.72 19.38 -4.27
N GLY A 51 -14.84 18.59 -4.89
CA GLY A 51 -14.85 17.13 -4.81
C GLY A 51 -14.04 16.54 -3.65
N VAL A 52 -13.31 17.37 -2.92
CA VAL A 52 -12.40 16.92 -1.85
C VAL A 52 -13.22 16.53 -0.62
N ILE A 53 -12.79 15.46 0.04
CA ILE A 53 -13.41 15.02 1.30
C ILE A 53 -13.45 16.19 2.27
N ASP A 54 -14.63 16.38 2.89
CA ASP A 54 -14.84 17.40 3.91
C ASP A 54 -13.69 17.39 4.96
N PRO A 55 -13.07 18.55 5.25
CA PRO A 55 -11.94 18.61 6.16
C PRO A 55 -12.25 18.09 7.58
N GLU A 56 -13.47 18.31 8.09
CA GLU A 56 -13.86 17.81 9.42
C GLU A 56 -13.98 16.28 9.40
N ALA A 57 -14.62 15.72 8.37
CA ALA A 57 -14.69 14.27 8.18
C ALA A 57 -13.28 13.64 8.05
N ARG A 58 -12.38 14.27 7.28
CA ARG A 58 -10.99 13.82 7.17
C ARG A 58 -10.29 13.80 8.52
N ASN A 59 -10.42 14.88 9.30
CA ASN A 59 -9.82 14.98 10.62
C ASN A 59 -10.40 13.93 11.58
N GLY A 60 -11.70 13.66 11.54
CA GLY A 60 -12.32 12.61 12.34
C GLY A 60 -11.75 11.22 12.05
N ILE A 61 -11.50 10.89 10.78
CA ILE A 61 -10.85 9.62 10.39
C ILE A 61 -9.40 9.60 10.91
N LEU A 62 -8.65 10.69 10.76
CA LEU A 62 -7.26 10.76 11.25
C LEU A 62 -7.18 10.60 12.77
N THR A 63 -8.08 11.23 13.53
CA THR A 63 -8.18 11.06 14.98
C THR A 63 -8.49 9.62 15.34
N SER A 64 -9.44 8.98 14.66
CA SER A 64 -9.80 7.57 14.91
C SER A 64 -8.63 6.63 14.63
N LEU A 65 -7.86 6.86 13.57
CA LEU A 65 -6.65 6.10 13.26
C LEU A 65 -5.57 6.30 14.32
N GLN A 66 -5.39 7.53 14.79
CA GLN A 66 -4.44 7.84 15.86
C GLN A 66 -4.81 7.17 17.18
N GLU A 67 -6.08 7.15 17.54
CA GLU A 67 -6.59 6.44 18.71
C GLU A 67 -6.33 4.93 18.58
N ALA A 68 -6.64 4.34 17.42
CA ALA A 68 -6.38 2.92 17.16
C ALA A 68 -4.89 2.57 17.27
N GLN A 69 -4.00 3.39 16.71
CA GLN A 69 -2.54 3.22 16.81
C GLN A 69 -2.03 3.40 18.25
N THR A 70 -2.63 4.32 19.01
CA THR A 70 -2.29 4.54 20.43
C THR A 70 -2.69 3.31 21.25
N ALA A 71 -3.88 2.77 21.04
CA ALA A 71 -4.31 1.52 21.67
C ALA A 71 -3.41 0.34 21.26
N ALA A 72 -3.06 0.23 19.97
CA ALA A 72 -2.16 -0.80 19.46
C ALA A 72 -0.75 -0.73 20.05
N SER A 73 -0.28 0.46 20.43
CA SER A 73 1.04 0.66 21.05
C SER A 73 1.18 0.01 22.43
N ASN A 74 0.06 -0.26 23.11
CA ASN A 74 0.03 -0.97 24.39
C ASN A 74 -0.02 -2.51 24.23
N LEU A 75 -0.18 -3.01 23.00
CA LEU A 75 -0.20 -4.44 22.71
C LEU A 75 1.23 -5.00 22.61
N THR A 76 1.33 -6.32 22.60
CA THR A 76 2.60 -6.99 22.30
C THR A 76 3.07 -6.62 20.90
N GLU A 77 4.39 -6.59 20.69
CA GLU A 77 5.01 -6.26 19.40
C GLU A 77 4.42 -7.11 18.25
N THR A 78 4.15 -8.39 18.53
CA THR A 78 3.57 -9.33 17.57
C THR A 78 2.15 -8.95 17.14
N THR A 79 1.31 -8.53 18.09
CA THR A 79 -0.09 -8.18 17.81
C THR A 79 -0.18 -6.79 17.20
N ARG A 80 0.60 -5.84 17.73
CA ARG A 80 0.72 -4.49 17.19
C ARG A 80 1.01 -4.49 15.69
N ARG A 81 1.99 -5.29 15.26
CA ARG A 81 2.36 -5.39 13.84
C ARG A 81 1.20 -5.80 12.93
N ILE A 82 0.40 -6.78 13.37
CA ILE A 82 -0.78 -7.21 12.61
C ILE A 82 -1.86 -6.14 12.57
N VAL A 83 -2.08 -5.44 13.69
CA VAL A 83 -3.02 -4.32 13.76
C VAL A 83 -2.57 -3.19 12.82
N ASP A 84 -1.29 -2.80 12.86
CA ASP A 84 -0.73 -1.76 11.99
C ASP A 84 -0.88 -2.15 10.52
N GLN A 85 -0.56 -3.39 10.16
CA GLN A 85 -0.76 -3.92 8.81
C GLN A 85 -2.24 -3.91 8.39
N GLY A 86 -3.15 -4.31 9.29
CA GLY A 86 -4.59 -4.28 9.06
C GLY A 86 -5.11 -2.86 8.84
N LEU A 87 -4.67 -1.89 9.63
CA LEU A 87 -5.01 -0.47 9.46
C LEU A 87 -4.61 0.04 8.06
N PHE A 88 -3.42 -0.34 7.56
CA PHE A 88 -3.03 -0.01 6.18
C PHE A 88 -3.90 -0.70 5.13
N GLN A 89 -4.33 -1.93 5.37
CA GLN A 89 -5.21 -2.66 4.44
C GLN A 89 -6.64 -2.12 4.40
N LEU A 90 -7.09 -1.41 5.43
CA LEU A 90 -8.39 -0.72 5.44
C LEU A 90 -8.39 0.55 4.59
N MET A 91 -7.22 1.10 4.27
CA MET A 91 -7.12 2.30 3.42
C MET A 91 -7.47 1.97 1.97
N GLN A 92 -8.15 2.89 1.32
CA GLN A 92 -8.43 2.77 -0.12
C GLN A 92 -7.13 2.89 -0.92
N ARG A 93 -7.03 2.08 -1.99
CA ARG A 93 -5.93 2.18 -2.94
C ARG A 93 -6.05 3.49 -3.71
N ALA A 94 -4.95 4.24 -3.80
CA ALA A 94 -4.88 5.43 -4.64
C ALA A 94 -5.16 5.08 -6.11
N ARG A 95 -5.89 5.95 -6.81
CA ARG A 95 -6.24 5.83 -8.22
C ARG A 95 -6.09 7.18 -8.91
N TYR A 96 -5.92 7.15 -10.23
CA TYR A 96 -6.10 8.34 -11.05
C TYR A 96 -7.58 8.55 -11.31
N ASP A 97 -8.00 9.80 -11.22
CA ASP A 97 -9.39 10.22 -11.35
C ASP A 97 -9.39 11.61 -12.01
N GLU A 98 -10.42 11.92 -12.80
CA GLU A 98 -10.58 13.26 -13.38
C GLU A 98 -11.01 14.29 -12.33
N ALA A 99 -11.67 13.83 -11.27
CA ALA A 99 -12.12 14.66 -10.17
C ALA A 99 -11.09 14.67 -9.04
N ASN A 100 -10.86 15.85 -8.45
CA ASN A 100 -10.01 15.98 -7.28
C ASN A 100 -10.76 15.55 -6.01
N GLY A 101 -10.45 14.35 -5.51
CA GLY A 101 -10.92 13.84 -4.22
C GLY A 101 -9.99 14.14 -3.05
N GLY A 102 -8.85 14.79 -3.30
CA GLY A 102 -7.75 14.91 -2.34
C GLY A 102 -6.96 13.61 -2.16
N HIS A 103 -5.92 13.66 -1.33
CA HIS A 103 -5.04 12.53 -1.05
C HIS A 103 -4.93 12.29 0.45
N PHE A 104 -5.82 11.43 0.98
CA PHE A 104 -5.92 11.13 2.40
C PHE A 104 -4.57 10.72 3.03
N GLY A 105 -3.87 9.75 2.44
CA GLY A 105 -2.60 9.24 2.99
C GLY A 105 -1.43 10.24 3.00
N LEU A 106 -1.55 11.35 2.26
CA LEU A 106 -0.55 12.44 2.25
C LEU A 106 -1.07 13.68 2.97
N ASN A 107 -2.32 13.67 3.44
CA ASN A 107 -3.01 14.82 4.02
C ASN A 107 -2.98 16.06 3.10
N LEU A 108 -3.25 15.88 1.80
CA LEU A 108 -3.28 16.96 0.80
C LEU A 108 -4.67 17.11 0.18
N ASP A 109 -5.12 18.35 -0.02
CA ASP A 109 -6.41 18.66 -0.63
C ASP A 109 -6.40 18.53 -2.16
N ALA A 110 -5.23 18.69 -2.78
CA ALA A 110 -5.03 18.47 -4.20
C ALA A 110 -3.68 17.79 -4.43
N TYR A 111 -3.66 16.73 -5.24
CA TYR A 111 -2.45 16.00 -5.55
C TYR A 111 -2.49 15.42 -6.96
N VAL A 112 -1.36 15.52 -7.67
CA VAL A 112 -1.18 14.92 -8.98
C VAL A 112 0.27 14.44 -9.12
N HIS A 113 0.48 13.39 -9.92
CA HIS A 113 1.83 12.99 -10.29
C HIS A 113 2.36 13.84 -11.45
N PHE A 114 3.56 14.40 -11.26
CA PHE A 114 4.23 15.25 -12.26
C PHE A 114 5.68 14.80 -12.55
N THR A 115 6.35 14.15 -11.61
CA THR A 115 7.82 14.05 -11.61
C THR A 115 8.40 12.92 -12.49
N SER A 116 7.59 12.08 -13.13
CA SER A 116 8.08 10.88 -13.84
C SER A 116 7.34 10.57 -15.16
N PRO A 117 7.27 11.52 -16.13
CA PRO A 117 6.55 11.34 -17.40
C PRO A 117 7.12 10.23 -18.30
N ILE A 118 8.38 9.82 -18.11
CA ILE A 118 9.01 8.73 -18.88
C ILE A 118 8.38 7.36 -18.55
N ARG A 119 7.91 7.16 -17.32
CA ARG A 119 7.47 5.85 -16.81
C ARG A 119 6.02 5.82 -16.32
N ARG A 120 5.32 6.96 -16.36
CA ARG A 120 3.92 7.09 -15.95
C ARG A 120 3.19 8.03 -16.92
N TYR A 121 2.16 7.49 -17.58
CA TYR A 121 1.37 8.26 -18.54
C TYR A 121 0.59 9.44 -17.91
N PRO A 122 0.05 9.33 -16.67
CA PRO A 122 -0.62 10.47 -16.02
C PRO A 122 0.29 11.68 -15.79
N ASP A 123 1.58 11.47 -15.50
CA ASP A 123 2.56 12.55 -15.42
C ASP A 123 2.71 13.26 -16.78
N LEU A 124 2.75 12.49 -17.88
CA LEU A 124 2.80 13.06 -19.24
C LEU A 124 1.54 13.87 -19.56
N MET A 125 0.36 13.42 -19.14
CA MET A 125 -0.88 14.20 -19.29
C MET A 125 -0.80 15.50 -18.50
N THR A 126 -0.37 15.45 -17.25
CA THR A 126 -0.21 16.63 -16.38
C THR A 126 0.78 17.63 -16.99
N HIS A 127 1.91 17.15 -17.53
CA HIS A 127 2.88 17.99 -18.26
C HIS A 127 2.24 18.71 -19.44
N ARG A 128 1.46 17.99 -20.24
CA ARG A 128 0.80 18.56 -21.43
C ARG A 128 -0.31 19.55 -21.06
N GLN A 129 -1.10 19.25 -20.02
CA GLN A 129 -2.13 20.15 -19.49
C GLN A 129 -1.52 21.45 -18.99
N LEU A 130 -0.46 21.36 -18.17
CA LEU A 130 0.21 22.54 -17.63
C LEU A 130 0.87 23.37 -18.74
N LYS A 131 1.51 22.73 -19.73
CA LYS A 131 2.03 23.45 -20.90
C LYS A 131 0.90 24.12 -21.71
N ALA A 132 -0.21 23.42 -21.97
CA ALA A 132 -1.34 24.03 -22.69
C ALA A 132 -1.86 25.27 -21.96
N PHE A 133 -2.06 25.17 -20.64
CA PHE A 133 -2.47 26.29 -19.79
C PHE A 133 -1.50 27.47 -19.87
N ILE A 134 -0.20 27.23 -19.66
CA ILE A 134 0.84 28.28 -19.69
C ILE A 134 0.91 28.96 -21.07
N HIS A 135 0.71 28.20 -22.16
CA HIS A 135 0.71 28.73 -23.53
C HIS A 135 -0.64 29.32 -23.96
N GLY A 136 -1.64 29.39 -23.07
CA GLY A 136 -2.98 29.88 -23.39
C GLY A 136 -3.71 29.06 -24.46
N ARG A 137 -3.43 27.76 -24.53
CA ARG A 137 -4.03 26.81 -25.47
C ARG A 137 -5.08 25.97 -24.77
N ASP A 138 -6.16 25.67 -25.49
CA ASP A 138 -7.17 24.75 -24.99
C ASP A 138 -6.59 23.34 -24.81
N TRP A 139 -7.01 22.69 -23.73
CA TRP A 139 -6.69 21.30 -23.49
C TRP A 139 -7.44 20.40 -24.48
N VAL A 140 -6.73 19.42 -25.04
CA VAL A 140 -7.23 18.61 -26.17
C VAL A 140 -8.30 17.60 -25.76
N HIS A 141 -8.27 17.13 -24.50
CA HIS A 141 -9.18 16.10 -24.02
C HIS A 141 -10.31 16.71 -23.20
N ASP A 142 -11.54 16.28 -23.46
CA ASP A 142 -12.67 16.65 -22.61
C ASP A 142 -12.65 15.88 -21.28
N MET A 143 -13.60 16.18 -20.39
CA MET A 143 -13.68 15.54 -19.07
C MET A 143 -14.03 14.05 -19.16
N ALA A 144 -14.84 13.64 -20.14
CA ALA A 144 -15.22 12.24 -20.32
C ALA A 144 -14.07 11.38 -20.86
N GLU A 145 -13.24 11.95 -21.74
CA GLU A 145 -12.02 11.32 -22.22
C GLU A 145 -10.95 11.25 -21.13
N THR A 146 -10.81 12.33 -20.34
CA THR A 146 -9.89 12.36 -19.19
C THR A 146 -10.26 11.28 -18.17
N ALA A 147 -11.55 11.10 -17.86
CA ALA A 147 -12.02 10.02 -16.98
C ALA A 147 -11.67 8.62 -17.49
N LYS A 148 -11.86 8.38 -18.80
CA LYS A 148 -11.48 7.10 -19.44
C LYS A 148 -9.98 6.83 -19.36
N LEU A 149 -9.16 7.86 -19.63
CA LEU A 149 -7.70 7.75 -19.55
C LEU A 149 -7.24 7.51 -18.11
N ALA A 150 -7.84 8.19 -17.14
CA ALA A 150 -7.56 8.03 -15.71
C ALA A 150 -7.89 6.61 -15.23
N ALA A 151 -9.07 6.09 -15.60
CA ALA A 151 -9.47 4.71 -15.31
C ALA A 151 -8.49 3.71 -15.94
N HIS A 152 -8.16 3.87 -17.22
CA HIS A 152 -7.20 3.01 -17.90
C HIS A 152 -5.81 3.03 -17.23
N CYS A 153 -5.28 4.22 -16.90
CA CYS A 153 -3.99 4.34 -16.24
C CYS A 153 -3.99 3.69 -14.84
N SER A 154 -5.10 3.78 -14.12
CA SER A 154 -5.27 3.12 -12.82
C SER A 154 -5.26 1.60 -12.96
N GLU A 155 -6.02 1.06 -13.92
CA GLU A 155 -6.06 -0.37 -14.21
C GLU A 155 -4.68 -0.91 -14.62
N GLN A 156 -3.98 -0.22 -15.52
CA GLN A 156 -2.63 -0.60 -15.94
C GLN A 156 -1.64 -0.54 -14.77
N GLY A 157 -1.73 0.48 -13.91
CA GLY A 157 -0.92 0.58 -12.70
C GLY A 157 -1.15 -0.58 -11.73
N PHE A 158 -2.41 -0.98 -11.52
CA PHE A 158 -2.75 -2.12 -10.68
C PHE A 158 -2.31 -3.45 -11.29
N ALA A 159 -2.48 -3.63 -12.61
CA ALA A 159 -2.04 -4.82 -13.33
C ALA A 159 -0.52 -4.98 -13.27
N ALA A 160 0.24 -3.92 -13.56
CA ALA A 160 1.70 -3.93 -13.48
C ALA A 160 2.19 -4.29 -12.08
N LYS A 161 1.60 -3.68 -11.03
CA LYS A 161 1.99 -3.98 -9.65
C LYS A 161 1.67 -5.42 -9.25
N ARG A 162 0.53 -5.94 -9.68
CA ARG A 162 0.13 -7.33 -9.46
C ARG A 162 1.10 -8.30 -10.13
N MET A 163 1.45 -8.05 -11.40
CA MET A 163 2.41 -8.88 -12.14
C MET A 163 3.79 -8.88 -11.48
N GLU A 164 4.26 -7.71 -11.02
CA GLU A 164 5.51 -7.57 -10.27
C GLU A 164 5.48 -8.46 -9.02
N TRP A 165 4.41 -8.38 -8.23
CA TRP A 165 4.25 -9.18 -7.01
C TRP A 165 4.18 -10.69 -7.28
N GLU A 166 3.40 -11.11 -8.27
CA GLU A 166 3.30 -12.53 -8.66
C GLU A 166 4.64 -13.06 -9.17
N LEU A 167 5.38 -12.28 -9.97
CA LEU A 167 6.70 -12.67 -10.47
C LEU A 167 7.71 -12.82 -9.33
N VAL A 168 7.77 -11.85 -8.42
CA VAL A 168 8.68 -11.87 -7.27
C VAL A 168 8.37 -13.05 -6.37
N ALA A 169 7.09 -13.27 -6.03
CA ALA A 169 6.67 -14.41 -5.23
C ALA A 169 7.07 -15.74 -5.89
N ASN A 170 6.80 -15.90 -7.19
CA ASN A 170 7.16 -17.11 -7.93
C ASN A 170 8.67 -17.35 -7.99
N ALA A 171 9.47 -16.30 -8.16
CA ALA A 171 10.93 -16.40 -8.14
C ALA A 171 11.43 -16.91 -6.78
N TYR A 172 10.89 -16.37 -5.68
CA TYR A 172 11.18 -16.86 -4.33
C TYR A 172 10.72 -18.31 -4.14
N HIS A 173 9.51 -18.67 -4.57
CA HIS A 173 8.99 -20.02 -4.46
C HIS A 173 9.90 -21.05 -5.14
N VAL A 174 10.34 -20.77 -6.37
CA VAL A 174 11.29 -21.63 -7.11
C VAL A 174 12.63 -21.73 -6.38
N HIS A 175 13.16 -20.62 -5.88
CA HIS A 175 14.40 -20.61 -5.12
C HIS A 175 14.31 -21.52 -3.88
N LEU A 176 13.24 -21.40 -3.09
CA LEU A 176 13.02 -22.20 -1.89
C LEU A 176 12.82 -23.69 -2.20
N LEU A 177 12.11 -24.01 -3.28
CA LEU A 177 11.91 -25.40 -3.72
C LEU A 177 13.21 -26.08 -4.18
N HIS A 178 14.16 -25.33 -4.71
CA HIS A 178 15.49 -25.84 -5.07
C HIS A 178 16.45 -25.95 -3.88
N GLY A 179 15.97 -25.76 -2.64
CA GLY A 179 16.80 -25.84 -1.44
C GLY A 179 17.47 -24.52 -1.06
N GLY A 180 17.11 -23.43 -1.74
CA GLY A 180 17.49 -22.08 -1.32
C GLY A 180 16.92 -21.73 0.06
N ARG A 181 17.59 -20.80 0.75
CA ARG A 181 17.21 -20.34 2.10
C ARG A 181 17.00 -18.83 2.09
N LEU A 182 16.07 -18.35 2.90
CA LEU A 182 15.85 -16.92 3.10
C LEU A 182 16.96 -16.35 3.99
N GLY A 183 17.74 -15.40 3.48
CA GLY A 183 18.69 -14.60 4.27
C GLY A 183 20.05 -15.25 4.61
N GLU A 184 20.32 -16.48 4.16
CA GLU A 184 21.64 -17.12 4.33
C GLU A 184 22.45 -17.09 3.02
N GLU A 185 23.60 -16.41 3.04
CA GLU A 185 24.62 -16.53 2.00
C GLU A 185 25.53 -17.73 2.33
N GLY A 186 25.17 -18.93 1.87
CA GLY A 186 26.04 -20.10 2.05
C GLY A 186 25.47 -21.40 1.49
N PRO A 187 26.32 -22.36 1.09
CA PRO A 187 25.86 -23.66 0.65
C PRO A 187 25.16 -24.40 1.80
N SER A 188 24.02 -25.02 1.50
CA SER A 188 23.24 -25.83 2.43
C SER A 188 24.08 -26.98 2.98
N GLN A 189 24.07 -27.19 4.31
CA GLN A 189 24.48 -28.47 4.87
C GLN A 189 23.44 -29.52 4.45
N ASP A 190 23.86 -30.48 3.62
CA ASP A 190 23.01 -31.53 3.08
C ASP A 190 22.27 -32.30 4.18
N GLY A 191 20.95 -32.43 4.02
CA GLY A 191 20.09 -33.32 4.80
C GLY A 191 19.31 -32.71 5.97
N ALA A 192 19.52 -31.44 6.33
CA ALA A 192 18.72 -30.78 7.35
C ALA A 192 17.40 -30.23 6.75
N VAL A 193 16.26 -30.62 7.35
CA VAL A 193 14.96 -30.02 7.03
C VAL A 193 15.03 -28.53 7.36
N THR A 194 14.85 -27.67 6.34
CA THR A 194 14.89 -26.23 6.54
C THR A 194 13.63 -25.77 7.28
N SER A 195 13.82 -25.26 8.51
CA SER A 195 12.76 -24.69 9.33
C SER A 195 12.72 -23.18 9.20
N TYR A 196 11.52 -22.62 9.06
CA TYR A 196 11.25 -21.20 9.01
C TYR A 196 10.43 -20.79 10.22
N ASN A 197 10.77 -19.67 10.85
CA ASN A 197 9.99 -19.12 11.95
C ASN A 197 8.98 -18.09 11.42
N ALA A 198 7.92 -18.60 10.76
CA ALA A 198 6.97 -17.78 10.02
C ALA A 198 5.98 -17.07 10.96
N ARG A 199 5.57 -15.85 10.61
CA ARG A 199 4.53 -15.13 11.36
C ARG A 199 3.15 -15.56 10.88
N VAL A 200 2.24 -15.80 11.83
CA VAL A 200 0.81 -16.00 11.54
C VAL A 200 0.17 -14.67 11.16
N THR A 201 -0.17 -14.51 9.89
CA THR A 201 -0.77 -13.27 9.36
C THR A 201 -2.28 -13.34 9.24
N GLY A 202 -2.86 -14.54 9.27
CA GLY A 202 -4.31 -14.70 9.23
C GLY A 202 -4.76 -16.10 9.63
N LEU A 203 -5.92 -16.17 10.28
CA LEU A 203 -6.56 -17.41 10.69
C LEU A 203 -7.97 -17.46 10.09
N ARG A 204 -8.23 -18.38 9.16
CA ARG A 204 -9.55 -18.56 8.54
C ARG A 204 -9.77 -20.02 8.18
N GLU A 205 -10.77 -20.67 8.75
CA GLU A 205 -11.00 -22.09 8.47
C GLU A 205 -11.17 -22.39 6.97
N PRO A 206 -10.46 -23.40 6.40
CA PRO A 206 -9.60 -24.39 7.07
C PRO A 206 -8.08 -24.04 7.11
N TRP A 207 -7.70 -22.81 6.77
CA TRP A 207 -6.32 -22.37 6.52
C TRP A 207 -5.74 -21.44 7.60
N ILE A 208 -4.45 -21.60 7.84
CA ILE A 208 -3.59 -20.69 8.59
C ILE A 208 -2.67 -20.03 7.57
N PHE A 209 -2.65 -18.71 7.51
CA PHE A 209 -1.78 -17.94 6.65
C PHE A 209 -0.51 -17.57 7.41
N LEU A 210 0.63 -17.81 6.76
CA LEU A 210 1.95 -17.67 7.34
C LEU A 210 2.82 -16.84 6.40
N ASP A 211 3.61 -15.93 6.96
CA ASP A 211 4.62 -15.14 6.26
C ASP A 211 6.00 -15.55 6.77
N LEU A 212 6.86 -16.05 5.86
CA LEU A 212 8.14 -16.64 6.21
C LEU A 212 9.21 -15.59 6.56
N ALA A 213 9.17 -14.43 5.91
CA ALA A 213 10.17 -13.37 6.05
C ALA A 213 9.65 -12.15 6.84
N ASP A 214 8.38 -12.17 7.24
CA ASP A 214 7.72 -11.08 7.98
C ASP A 214 7.57 -9.79 7.14
N ASP A 215 7.93 -9.81 5.85
CA ASP A 215 7.89 -8.66 4.95
C ASP A 215 6.71 -8.71 3.95
N GLY A 216 5.88 -9.75 4.02
CA GLY A 216 4.77 -10.01 3.13
C GLY A 216 5.16 -10.51 1.74
N ALA A 217 6.45 -10.63 1.42
CA ALA A 217 6.93 -11.06 0.10
C ALA A 217 6.82 -12.58 -0.09
N VAL A 218 7.05 -13.34 0.98
CA VAL A 218 7.04 -14.81 0.94
C VAL A 218 5.99 -15.34 1.91
N SER A 219 4.80 -15.60 1.37
CA SER A 219 3.69 -16.13 2.15
C SER A 219 3.28 -17.54 1.70
N GLY A 220 2.72 -18.28 2.65
CA GLY A 220 2.20 -19.61 2.43
C GLY A 220 0.98 -19.87 3.30
N ARG A 221 0.44 -21.07 3.14
CA ARG A 221 -0.70 -21.54 3.92
C ARG A 221 -0.44 -22.91 4.49
N MET A 222 -0.98 -23.14 5.67
CA MET A 222 -0.96 -24.42 6.37
C MET A 222 -2.40 -24.81 6.68
N HIS A 223 -2.74 -26.08 6.51
CA HIS A 223 -4.09 -26.56 6.80
C HIS A 223 -4.25 -26.84 8.30
N LEU A 224 -5.35 -26.39 8.94
CA LEU A 224 -5.60 -26.54 10.39
C LEU A 224 -5.48 -27.99 10.89
N ARG A 225 -5.96 -28.96 10.10
CA ARG A 225 -5.82 -30.40 10.42
C ARG A 225 -4.38 -30.87 10.63
N GLN A 226 -3.39 -30.21 10.01
CA GLN A 226 -1.98 -30.56 10.19
C GLN A 226 -1.51 -30.24 11.62
N LEU A 227 -2.13 -29.27 12.28
CA LEU A 227 -1.80 -28.84 13.64
C LEU A 227 -2.55 -29.67 14.70
N GLY A 228 -3.82 -30.02 14.42
CA GLY A 228 -4.71 -30.67 15.40
C GLY A 228 -4.46 -32.17 15.61
N GLY A 229 -3.81 -32.86 14.68
CA GLY A 229 -3.65 -34.32 14.75
C GLY A 229 -5.01 -35.02 14.88
N LYS A 230 -5.30 -35.57 16.08
CA LYS A 230 -6.60 -36.19 16.42
C LYS A 230 -7.62 -35.23 17.04
N ARG A 231 -7.19 -34.04 17.48
CA ARG A 231 -8.05 -33.05 18.12
C ARG A 231 -8.69 -32.16 17.07
N ARG A 232 -9.97 -31.84 17.26
CA ARG A 232 -10.65 -30.84 16.42
C ARG A 232 -10.21 -29.45 16.86
N LEU A 233 -9.69 -28.67 15.92
CA LEU A 233 -9.35 -27.26 16.13
C LEU A 233 -10.43 -26.38 15.50
N VAL A 234 -10.67 -25.24 16.14
CA VAL A 234 -11.62 -24.23 15.69
C VAL A 234 -10.95 -22.86 15.76
N VAL A 235 -11.22 -22.01 14.78
CA VAL A 235 -10.82 -20.60 14.81
C VAL A 235 -11.94 -19.82 15.49
N ASP A 236 -11.58 -18.90 16.39
CA ASP A 236 -12.54 -17.99 17.01
C ASP A 236 -13.29 -17.14 15.99
N GLU A 237 -14.44 -16.57 16.39
CA GLU A 237 -15.30 -15.77 15.51
C GLU A 237 -14.57 -14.56 14.90
N HIS A 238 -13.56 -14.04 15.60
CA HIS A 238 -12.79 -12.87 15.19
C HIS A 238 -11.50 -13.22 14.41
N GLY A 239 -11.11 -14.49 14.29
CA GLY A 239 -9.90 -14.89 13.59
C GLY A 239 -8.59 -14.53 14.32
N LEU A 240 -8.63 -14.38 15.64
CA LEU A 240 -7.52 -14.02 16.50
C LEU A 240 -6.80 -15.25 17.07
N GLU A 241 -7.51 -16.34 17.34
CA GLU A 241 -6.96 -17.50 18.03
C GLU A 241 -7.50 -18.83 17.46
N VAL A 242 -6.66 -19.86 17.46
CA VAL A 242 -7.05 -21.24 17.20
C VAL A 242 -7.12 -21.98 18.53
N THR A 243 -8.26 -22.55 18.86
CA THR A 243 -8.49 -23.30 20.10
C THR A 243 -8.90 -24.75 19.82
N VAL A 244 -8.78 -25.60 20.84
CA VAL A 244 -9.31 -26.96 20.78
C VAL A 244 -10.82 -26.93 20.99
N ALA A 245 -11.59 -27.60 20.12
CA ALA A 245 -13.05 -27.61 20.18
C ALA A 245 -13.60 -28.29 21.44
N GLU A 246 -12.86 -29.25 21.98
CA GLU A 246 -13.20 -29.95 23.22
C GLU A 246 -12.60 -29.19 24.42
N PRO A 247 -13.38 -28.91 25.46
CA PRO A 247 -12.88 -28.27 26.67
C PRO A 247 -11.97 -29.22 27.44
N ASP A 248 -11.01 -28.66 28.18
CA ASP A 248 -10.15 -29.39 29.08
C ASP A 248 -10.87 -29.78 30.40
N HIS A 249 -10.15 -30.37 31.36
CA HIS A 249 -10.71 -30.76 32.66
C HIS A 249 -11.27 -29.56 33.47
N ASN A 250 -10.87 -28.33 33.14
CA ASN A 250 -11.31 -27.11 33.81
C ASN A 250 -12.44 -26.39 33.03
N GLY A 251 -12.87 -26.94 31.89
CA GLY A 251 -13.87 -26.30 31.03
C GLY A 251 -13.29 -25.24 30.10
N GLU A 252 -11.96 -25.10 30.04
CA GLU A 252 -11.28 -24.12 29.19
C GLU A 252 -10.92 -24.73 27.83
N HIS A 253 -10.94 -23.91 26.79
CA HIS A 253 -10.51 -24.29 25.44
C HIS A 253 -9.06 -23.84 25.24
N PRO A 254 -8.07 -24.73 25.31
CA PRO A 254 -6.67 -24.33 25.25
C PRO A 254 -6.34 -23.74 23.87
N THR A 255 -5.74 -22.55 23.88
CA THR A 255 -5.22 -21.88 22.67
C THR A 255 -4.00 -22.62 22.15
N VAL A 256 -4.04 -22.97 20.86
CA VAL A 256 -2.96 -23.65 20.14
C VAL A 256 -2.09 -22.65 19.36
N LEU A 257 -2.72 -21.62 18.79
CA LEU A 257 -2.03 -20.64 17.94
C LEU A 257 -2.75 -19.29 18.03
N ARG A 258 -1.98 -18.19 18.02
CA ARG A 258 -2.52 -16.83 17.99
C ARG A 258 -2.10 -16.07 16.74
N LEU A 259 -2.96 -15.17 16.30
CA LEU A 259 -2.65 -14.21 15.25
C LEU A 259 -1.43 -13.36 15.65
N GLY A 260 -0.50 -13.18 14.72
CA GLY A 260 0.77 -12.47 14.93
C GLY A 260 1.86 -13.28 15.63
N GLN A 261 1.55 -14.46 16.20
CA GLN A 261 2.56 -15.33 16.79
C GLN A 261 3.55 -15.82 15.72
N ARG A 262 4.81 -16.00 16.10
CA ARG A 262 5.80 -16.69 15.27
C ARG A 262 5.69 -18.20 15.49
N PHE A 263 5.59 -18.93 14.39
CA PHE A 263 5.34 -20.35 14.36
C PHE A 263 6.42 -21.06 13.53
N PRO A 264 7.14 -22.04 14.10
CA PRO A 264 8.12 -22.81 13.35
C PRO A 264 7.42 -23.77 12.39
N CYS A 265 7.70 -23.63 11.10
CA CYS A 265 7.15 -24.46 10.03
C CYS A 265 8.23 -24.87 9.04
N ARG A 266 7.94 -25.88 8.22
CA ARG A 266 8.78 -26.30 7.09
C ARG A 266 8.01 -26.20 5.79
N LEU A 267 8.75 -26.01 4.70
CA LEU A 267 8.18 -26.06 3.36
C LEU A 267 7.82 -27.51 3.01
N ARG A 268 6.57 -27.75 2.64
CA ARG A 268 6.11 -29.05 2.13
C ARG A 268 6.07 -29.08 0.61
N GLY A 269 5.71 -27.97 -0.02
CA GLY A 269 5.65 -27.86 -1.47
C GLY A 269 5.03 -26.53 -1.91
N LEU A 270 4.60 -26.50 -3.17
CA LEU A 270 3.89 -25.36 -3.77
C LEU A 270 2.59 -25.87 -4.34
N ASP A 271 1.48 -25.22 -4.00
CA ASP A 271 0.22 -25.46 -4.68
C ASP A 271 0.19 -24.64 -5.97
N LEU A 272 0.32 -25.35 -7.09
CA LEU A 272 0.35 -24.76 -8.43
C LEU A 272 -0.92 -24.01 -8.81
N TRP A 273 -2.08 -24.35 -8.22
CA TRP A 273 -3.35 -23.71 -8.56
C TRP A 273 -3.54 -22.38 -7.83
N SER A 274 -3.13 -22.32 -6.57
CA SER A 274 -3.21 -21.08 -5.78
C SER A 274 -1.95 -20.22 -5.87
N GLY A 275 -0.85 -20.74 -6.42
CA GLY A 275 0.45 -20.08 -6.42
C GLY A 275 1.02 -19.87 -5.01
N SER A 276 0.48 -20.57 -4.00
CA SER A 276 0.83 -20.38 -2.59
C SER A 276 1.71 -21.53 -2.09
N LEU A 277 2.68 -21.22 -1.23
CA LEU A 277 3.50 -22.25 -0.57
C LEU A 277 2.62 -23.10 0.37
N ASP A 278 2.76 -24.42 0.28
CA ASP A 278 2.17 -25.36 1.24
C ASP A 278 3.17 -25.57 2.38
N LEU A 279 2.75 -25.18 3.58
CA LEU A 279 3.56 -25.22 4.78
C LEU A 279 3.03 -26.28 5.74
N ALA A 280 3.94 -26.88 6.49
CA ALA A 280 3.63 -27.89 7.49
C ALA A 280 4.30 -27.54 8.82
N PRO A 281 3.74 -27.98 9.97
CA PRO A 281 4.47 -27.95 11.23
C PRO A 281 5.74 -28.81 11.12
N LEU A 282 6.72 -28.52 11.99
CA LEU A 282 7.93 -29.33 12.12
C LEU A 282 7.62 -30.78 12.50
#